data_AF-A0AAE0QBK5-F1
#
_entry.id   AF-A0AAE0QBK5-F1
#
_cell.length_a   1.000
_cell.length_b   1.000
_cell.length_c   1.000
_cell.angle_alpha   90.00
_cell.angle_beta   90.00
_cell.angle_gamma   90.00
#
_symmetry.space_group_name_H-M   'P 1'
#
loop_
_entity.id
_entity.type
_entity.pdbx_description
1 polymer ?
#
loop_
_entity_poly.entity_id
_entity_poly.type
_entity_poly.pdbx_seq_one_letter_code
_entity_poly.pdbx_strand_id
1 'polypeptide(L)'
;MWQGIQAITNYKTTPSACDSDASLPDALNDFYARFEAQNNVAARKAIPPPNGQLLCLSTADVKRTLCRVNPRKSAGPDNIPGRVLRECAEQLADVCSVHCCSRC
;
A
#
# COMPACT_ATOMS: atom_id res chain seq x y z
N MET A 1 20.08 19.86 19.68
CA MET A 1 18.65 19.46 19.70
C MET A 1 18.39 18.28 20.65
N TRP A 2 19.08 17.15 20.50
CA TRP A 2 18.90 15.96 21.35
C TRP A 2 19.19 16.16 22.85
N GLN A 3 20.17 16.99 23.22
CA GLN A 3 20.45 17.28 24.65
C GLN A 3 19.30 18.03 25.36
N GLY A 4 18.51 18.83 24.64
CA GLY A 4 17.38 19.54 25.23
C GLY A 4 16.22 18.61 25.62
N ILE A 5 16.04 17.51 24.88
CA ILE A 5 14.98 16.52 25.14
C ILE A 5 15.26 15.74 26.42
N GLN A 6 16.54 15.44 26.72
CA GLN A 6 16.93 14.74 27.94
C GLN A 6 16.68 15.57 29.21
N ALA A 7 16.90 16.89 29.14
CA ALA A 7 16.71 17.80 30.26
C ALA A 7 15.23 17.98 30.65
N ILE A 8 14.31 17.85 29.69
CA ILE A 8 12.87 18.00 29.94
C ILE A 8 12.26 16.70 30.49
N THR A 9 12.77 15.55 30.04
CA THR A 9 12.15 14.25 30.32
C THR A 9 12.75 13.54 31.54
N ASN A 10 13.82 14.08 32.12
CA ASN A 10 14.60 13.41 33.18
C ASN A 10 15.00 11.96 32.82
N TYR A 11 15.07 11.67 31.51
CA TYR A 11 15.41 10.35 31.02
C TYR A 11 16.89 10.09 31.29
N LYS A 12 17.16 9.36 32.37
CA LYS A 12 18.49 8.85 32.69
C LYS A 12 18.69 7.60 31.82
N THR A 13 19.63 7.65 30.89
CA THR A 13 20.05 6.47 30.13
C THR A 13 20.68 5.50 31.12
N THR A 14 19.87 4.63 31.73
CA THR A 14 20.38 3.40 32.31
C THR A 14 20.90 2.58 31.15
N PRO A 15 22.21 2.23 31.10
CA PRO A 15 22.61 1.09 30.31
C PRO A 15 21.98 -0.10 31.01
N SER A 16 20.74 -0.42 30.64
CA SER A 16 20.24 -1.76 30.87
C SER A 16 21.28 -2.64 30.23
N ALA A 17 21.94 -3.50 31.00
CA ALA A 17 22.63 -4.63 30.43
C ALA A 17 21.54 -5.37 29.67
N CYS A 18 21.45 -5.08 28.37
CA CYS A 18 20.66 -5.88 27.48
C CYS A 18 21.37 -7.22 27.53
N ASP A 19 20.83 -8.15 28.30
CA ASP A 19 21.01 -9.57 28.02
C ASP A 19 20.30 -9.80 26.69
N SER A 20 20.90 -9.25 25.63
CA SER A 20 20.48 -9.42 24.26
C SER A 20 20.91 -10.83 23.94
N ASP A 21 20.06 -11.78 24.34
CA ASP A 21 20.19 -13.15 23.92
C ASP A 21 20.30 -13.12 22.39
N ALA A 22 21.51 -13.35 21.90
CA ALA A 22 21.83 -13.23 20.50
C ALA A 22 21.02 -14.22 19.65
N SER A 23 20.43 -15.24 20.30
CA SER A 23 19.53 -16.21 19.68
C SER A 23 18.07 -15.74 19.58
N LEU A 24 17.68 -14.66 20.26
CA LEU A 24 16.30 -14.17 20.25
C LEU A 24 15.82 -13.77 18.83
N PRO A 25 16.61 -13.04 18.01
CA PRO A 25 16.22 -12.74 16.63
C PRO A 25 16.01 -13.99 15.80
N ASP A 26 16.87 -15.00 15.96
CA ASP A 26 16.79 -16.27 15.25
C ASP A 26 15.53 -17.05 15.67
N ALA A 27 15.23 -17.11 16.98
CA ALA A 27 14.02 -17.75 17.51
C ALA A 27 12.72 -17.08 17.00
N LEU A 28 12.70 -15.75 16.87
CA LEU A 28 11.57 -15.02 16.31
C LEU A 28 11.42 -15.33 14.81
N ASN A 29 12.53 -15.34 14.09
CA ASN A 29 12.53 -15.64 12.66
C ASN A 29 11.97 -17.05 12.40
N ASP A 30 12.43 -18.05 13.16
CA ASP A 30 11.93 -19.43 13.07
C ASP A 30 10.44 -19.52 13.44
N PHE A 31 10.01 -18.79 14.49
CA PHE A 31 8.61 -18.78 14.92
C PHE A 31 7.66 -18.22 13.86
N TYR A 32 8.05 -17.18 13.14
CA TYR A 32 7.22 -16.60 12.07
C TYR A 32 7.35 -17.36 10.75
N ALA A 33 8.55 -17.85 10.41
CA ALA A 33 8.79 -18.60 9.18
C ALA A 33 8.11 -19.99 9.15
N ARG A 34 7.75 -20.57 10.31
CA ARG A 34 7.10 -21.90 10.38
C ARG A 34 5.81 -21.98 9.56
N PHE A 35 5.07 -20.88 9.45
CA PHE A 35 3.81 -20.83 8.69
C PHE A 35 4.05 -20.91 7.19
N GLU A 36 5.15 -20.34 6.69
CA GLU A 36 5.54 -20.42 5.28
C GLU A 36 6.08 -21.82 4.93
N ALA A 37 6.88 -22.42 5.82
CA ALA A 37 7.43 -23.76 5.61
C ALA A 37 6.35 -24.86 5.54
N GLN A 38 5.24 -24.66 6.28
CA GLN A 38 4.08 -25.57 6.30
C GLN A 38 3.03 -25.21 5.25
N ASN A 39 3.24 -24.13 4.50
CA ASN A 39 2.39 -23.73 3.37
C ASN A 39 2.74 -24.59 2.13
N ASN A 40 2.45 -25.89 2.22
CA ASN A 40 2.53 -26.82 1.09
C ASN A 40 1.40 -26.61 0.07
N VAL A 41 0.51 -25.66 0.33
CA VAL A 41 -0.50 -25.20 -0.62
C VAL A 41 0.22 -24.29 -1.60
N ALA A 42 0.60 -24.82 -2.77
CA ALA A 42 0.99 -24.01 -3.91
C ALA A 42 -0.01 -22.86 -4.02
N ALA A 43 0.47 -21.61 -3.95
CA ALA A 43 -0.37 -20.41 -3.92
C ALA A 43 -1.46 -20.55 -4.98
N ARG A 44 -2.66 -20.93 -4.54
CA ARG A 44 -3.79 -21.12 -5.44
C ARG A 44 -4.15 -19.72 -5.87
N LYS A 45 -3.62 -19.30 -7.04
CA LYS A 45 -4.29 -18.27 -7.82
C LYS A 45 -5.70 -18.79 -7.96
N ALA A 46 -6.64 -18.17 -7.24
CA ALA A 46 -8.04 -18.50 -7.39
C ALA A 46 -8.32 -18.41 -8.89
N ILE A 47 -8.66 -19.54 -9.51
CA ILE A 47 -9.20 -19.52 -10.87
C ILE A 47 -10.46 -18.67 -10.72
N PRO A 48 -10.54 -17.50 -11.39
CA PRO A 48 -11.74 -16.69 -11.31
C PRO A 48 -12.92 -17.60 -11.67
N PRO A 49 -14.04 -17.54 -10.95
CA PRO A 49 -15.22 -18.28 -11.34
C PRO A 49 -15.51 -18.02 -12.83
N PRO A 50 -16.06 -18.98 -13.59
CA PRO A 50 -16.41 -18.78 -15.02
C PRO A 50 -17.44 -17.66 -15.25
N ASN A 51 -17.99 -17.10 -14.16
CA ASN A 51 -18.86 -15.94 -14.11
C ASN A 51 -18.12 -14.71 -13.59
N GLY A 52 -16.80 -14.65 -13.79
CA GLY A 52 -16.00 -13.46 -13.53
C GLY A 52 -16.57 -12.36 -14.39
N GLN A 53 -17.47 -11.55 -13.82
CA GLN A 53 -17.73 -10.23 -14.33
C GLN A 53 -16.37 -9.56 -14.34
N LEU A 54 -15.74 -9.56 -15.52
CA LEU A 54 -14.65 -8.66 -15.81
C LEU A 54 -15.19 -7.30 -15.38
N LEU A 55 -14.55 -6.68 -14.38
CA LEU A 55 -14.87 -5.32 -13.96
C LEU A 55 -14.41 -4.39 -15.08
N CYS A 56 -15.12 -4.45 -16.20
CA CYS A 56 -14.87 -3.62 -17.36
C CYS A 56 -15.52 -2.28 -17.02
N LEU A 57 -14.67 -1.34 -16.59
CA LEU A 57 -15.09 -0.01 -16.19
C LEU A 57 -15.51 0.77 -17.44
N SER A 58 -16.74 1.27 -17.46
CA SER A 58 -17.18 2.15 -18.54
C SER A 58 -16.39 3.46 -18.50
N THR A 59 -16.10 4.03 -19.68
CA THR A 59 -15.40 5.32 -19.80
C THR A 59 -16.16 6.43 -19.06
N ALA A 60 -17.50 6.37 -19.07
CA ALA A 60 -18.36 7.31 -18.36
C ALA A 60 -18.15 7.25 -16.83
N ASP A 61 -17.99 6.06 -16.26
CA ASP A 61 -17.79 5.90 -14.81
C ASP A 61 -16.39 6.33 -14.37
N VAL A 62 -15.37 6.04 -15.17
CA VAL A 62 -14.01 6.54 -14.93
C VAL A 62 -13.98 8.07 -15.00
N LYS A 63 -14.55 8.65 -16.06
CA LYS A 63 -14.66 10.12 -16.21
C LYS A 63 -15.38 10.75 -15.02
N ARG A 64 -16.54 10.21 -14.62
CA ARG A 64 -17.31 10.71 -13.46
C ARG A 64 -16.49 10.67 -12.17
N THR A 65 -15.70 9.62 -12.00
CA THR A 65 -14.85 9.44 -10.82
C THR A 65 -13.71 10.46 -10.79
N LEU A 66 -13.01 10.64 -11.91
CA LEU A 66 -11.95 11.65 -12.07
C LEU A 66 -12.48 13.08 -11.89
N CYS A 67 -13.67 13.38 -12.42
CA CYS A 67 -14.32 14.67 -12.24
C CYS A 67 -14.70 14.98 -10.78
N ARG A 68 -14.89 13.96 -9.95
CA ARG A 68 -15.25 14.08 -8.52
C ARG A 68 -14.02 14.26 -7.62
N VAL A 69 -12.81 14.13 -8.16
CA VAL A 69 -11.58 14.36 -7.40
C VAL A 69 -11.59 15.77 -6.82
N ASN A 70 -11.30 15.89 -5.52
CA ASN A 70 -11.23 17.18 -4.84
C ASN A 70 -9.88 17.86 -5.15
N PRO A 71 -9.86 18.97 -5.92
CA PRO A 71 -8.62 19.62 -6.34
C PRO A 71 -7.90 20.34 -5.19
N ARG A 72 -8.50 20.43 -4.00
CA ARG A 72 -7.91 21.05 -2.80
C ARG A 72 -7.12 20.07 -1.93
N LYS A 73 -7.18 18.76 -2.22
CA LYS A 73 -6.36 17.77 -1.51
C LYS A 73 -4.90 17.89 -1.98
N SER A 74 -3.98 17.53 -1.07
CA SER A 74 -2.57 17.40 -1.40
C SER A 74 -2.36 16.36 -2.51
N ALA A 75 -1.31 16.55 -3.30
CA ALA A 75 -0.91 15.57 -4.30
C ALA A 75 -0.53 14.25 -3.63
N GLY A 76 -0.76 13.15 -4.34
CA GLY A 76 -0.33 11.81 -3.93
C GLY A 76 1.19 11.62 -4.05
N PRO A 77 1.70 10.39 -3.86
CA PRO A 77 3.13 10.08 -3.98
C PRO A 77 3.70 10.40 -5.36
N ASP A 78 2.87 10.34 -6.41
CA ASP A 78 3.24 10.72 -7.78
C ASP A 78 3.36 12.24 -7.98
N ASN A 79 3.08 13.03 -6.94
CA ASN A 79 3.08 14.49 -6.97
C ASN A 79 2.13 15.10 -8.03
N ILE A 80 1.09 14.36 -8.43
CA ILE A 80 0.07 14.83 -9.36
C ILE A 80 -1.05 15.53 -8.58
N PRO A 81 -1.34 16.81 -8.85
CA PRO A 81 -2.42 17.52 -8.18
C PRO A 81 -3.78 17.04 -8.71
N GLY A 82 -4.77 16.91 -7.82
CA GLY A 82 -6.12 16.49 -8.20
C GLY A 82 -6.82 17.40 -9.22
N ARG A 83 -6.33 18.63 -9.38
CA ARG A 83 -6.81 19.59 -10.41
C ARG A 83 -6.49 19.09 -11.83
N VAL A 84 -5.28 18.57 -12.05
CA VAL A 84 -4.84 17.99 -13.32
C VAL A 84 -5.65 16.73 -13.65
N LEU A 85 -5.89 15.86 -12.65
CA LEU A 85 -6.73 14.67 -12.86
C LEU A 85 -8.15 15.01 -13.33
N ARG A 86 -8.69 16.14 -12.88
CA ARG A 86 -10.02 16.62 -13.26
C ARG A 86 -10.04 17.24 -14.66
N GLU A 87 -9.01 18.01 -15.03
CA GLU A 87 -8.87 18.62 -16.35
C GLU A 87 -8.61 17.57 -17.43
N CYS A 88 -7.77 16.57 -17.13
CA CYS A 88 -7.45 15.47 -18.04
C CYS A 88 -8.45 14.31 -17.99
N ALA A 89 -9.59 14.46 -17.30
CA ALA A 89 -10.54 13.36 -17.08
C ALA A 89 -11.06 12.72 -18.38
N GLU A 90 -11.19 13.50 -19.46
CA GLU A 90 -11.60 12.98 -20.77
C GLU A 90 -10.53 12.13 -21.44
N GLN A 91 -9.28 12.58 -21.40
CA GLN A 91 -8.14 11.87 -21.99
C GLN A 91 -7.81 10.60 -21.20
N LEU A 92 -7.92 10.66 -19.88
CA LEU A 92 -7.61 9.55 -18.98
C LEU A 92 -8.70 8.48 -18.93
N ALA A 93 -9.97 8.86 -19.17
CA ALA A 93 -11.07 7.90 -19.12
C ALA A 93 -10.91 6.75 -20.11
N ASP A 94 -10.50 7.05 -21.34
CA ASP A 94 -10.32 6.04 -22.38
C ASP A 94 -9.12 5.13 -22.07
N VAL A 95 -7.97 5.72 -21.72
CA VAL A 95 -6.75 4.98 -21.35
C VAL A 95 -6.99 4.04 -20.18
N CYS A 96 -7.66 4.53 -19.12
CA CYS A 96 -7.93 3.73 -17.93
C CYS A 96 -8.98 2.64 -18.17
N SER A 97 -10.00 2.89 -19.01
CA SER A 97 -11.00 1.87 -19.35
C SER A 97 -10.42 0.75 -20.21
N VAL A 98 -9.64 1.09 -21.24
CA VAL A 98 -9.07 0.10 -22.16
C VAL A 98 -8.00 -0.76 -21.46
N HIS A 99 -7.08 -0.12 -20.72
CA HIS A 99 -5.98 -0.84 -20.08
C HIS A 99 -6.43 -1.71 -18.90
N CYS A 100 -7.55 -1.38 -18.25
CA CYS A 100 -8.14 -2.19 -17.19
C CYS A 100 -8.89 -3.41 -17.74
N CYS A 101 -9.50 -3.31 -18.94
CA CYS A 101 -10.20 -4.44 -19.55
C CYS A 101 -9.23 -5.42 -20.27
N SER A 102 -8.06 -4.98 -20.73
CA SER A 102 -7.03 -5.84 -21.35
C SER A 102 -6.14 -6.63 -20.38
N ARG A 103 -6.16 -6.31 -19.08
CA ARG A 103 -5.34 -6.98 -18.04
C ARG A 103 -6.13 -7.91 -17.12
N CYS A 104 -7.42 -8.11 -17.37
CA CYS A 104 -8.27 -9.04 -16.65
C CYS A 104 -8.26 -10.43 -17.30
#